data_AF-A0A821CNH8-F1
#
_entry.id   AF-A0A821CNH8-F1
#
_cell.length_a   1.000
_cell.length_b   1.000
_cell.length_c   1.000
_cell.angle_alpha   90.00
_cell.angle_beta   90.00
_cell.angle_gamma   90.00
#
_symmetry.space_group_name_H-M   'P 1'
#
loop_
_entity.id
_entity.type
_entity.pdbx_description
1 polymer ?
#
loop_
_entity_poly.entity_id
_entity_poly.type
_entity_poly.pdbx_seq_one_letter_code
_entity_poly.pdbx_strand_id
1 'polypeptide(L)'
;MNSNSFLLFGAYHSGLHSLFTLFQNAFSSASSSCKVKVLDICQLGEPFRTIGRVANSPFVMAANDQYMLIQNGPNICLINTKMKVVREIEWTCGRISDLCWNTKLNQIYIISDYKVFIMGPQTMDYQKILEG
;
A
#
# COMPACT_ATOMS: atom_id res chain seq x y z
N MET A 1 7.78 11.49 21.10
CA MET A 1 8.26 10.18 20.60
C MET A 1 7.41 9.85 19.38
N ASN A 2 7.93 10.13 18.18
CA ASN A 2 7.19 9.92 16.94
C ASN A 2 7.73 8.65 16.27
N SER A 3 7.00 7.54 16.39
CA SER A 3 7.30 6.31 15.66
C SER A 3 6.97 6.51 14.18
N ASN A 4 7.99 6.42 13.33
CA ASN A 4 7.82 6.35 11.88
C ASN A 4 7.49 4.91 11.50
N SER A 5 6.20 4.58 11.39
CA SER A 5 5.74 3.27 10.93
C SER A 5 5.45 3.35 9.42
N PHE A 6 6.27 2.70 8.60
CA PHE A 6 5.98 2.45 7.19
C PHE A 6 5.72 0.95 7.04
N LEU A 7 4.55 0.57 6.52
CA LEU A 7 4.25 -0.82 6.16
C LEU A 7 4.52 -0.99 4.65
N LEU A 8 5.68 -1.57 4.31
CA LEU A 8 5.93 -2.07 2.96
C LEU A 8 5.40 -3.50 2.85
N PHE A 9 4.41 -3.71 1.97
CA PHE A 9 4.00 -5.06 1.57
C PHE A 9 4.71 -5.39 0.25
N GLY A 10 5.88 -6.02 0.34
CA GLY A 10 6.63 -6.43 -0.84
C GLY A 10 6.00 -7.63 -1.53
N ALA A 11 5.45 -7.43 -2.73
CA ALA A 11 5.22 -8.51 -3.68
C ALA A 11 6.56 -8.90 -4.32
N TYR A 12 7.02 -10.12 -4.07
CA TYR A 12 8.24 -10.66 -4.67
C TYR A 12 8.04 -10.80 -6.20
N HIS A 13 8.61 -9.88 -6.98
CA HIS A 13 8.93 -10.10 -8.38
C HIS A 13 10.34 -9.56 -8.66
N SER A 14 11.13 -10.36 -9.36
CA SER A 14 12.60 -10.31 -9.55
C SER A 14 13.18 -9.05 -10.22
N GLY A 15 12.43 -7.94 -10.35
CA GLY A 15 12.87 -6.68 -10.95
C GLY A 15 13.09 -5.50 -9.99
N LEU A 16 12.80 -5.64 -8.70
CA LEU A 16 12.74 -4.53 -7.74
C LEU A 16 14.02 -4.24 -6.93
N HIS A 17 15.17 -4.77 -7.35
CA HIS A 17 16.43 -4.64 -6.59
C HIS A 17 16.88 -3.17 -6.38
N SER A 18 16.54 -2.26 -7.32
CA SER A 18 16.94 -0.86 -7.28
C SER A 18 16.08 0.00 -6.34
N LEU A 19 14.76 -0.18 -6.37
CA LEU A 19 13.84 0.58 -5.51
C LEU A 19 13.91 0.14 -4.04
N PHE A 20 14.12 -1.16 -3.80
CA PHE A 20 14.38 -1.67 -2.46
C PHE A 20 15.60 -0.99 -1.80
N THR A 21 16.64 -0.73 -2.60
CA THR A 21 17.87 -0.08 -2.13
C THR A 21 17.65 1.39 -1.75
N LEU A 22 16.82 2.13 -2.50
CA LEU A 22 16.48 3.52 -2.18
C LEU A 22 15.67 3.63 -0.88
N PHE A 23 14.74 2.71 -0.63
CA PHE A 23 13.99 2.67 0.63
C PHE A 23 14.85 2.18 1.82
N GLN A 24 15.78 1.26 1.61
CA GLN A 24 16.75 0.85 2.63
C GLN A 24 17.70 1.99 3.04
N ASN A 25 18.17 2.80 2.09
CA ASN A 25 19.07 3.93 2.39
C ASN A 25 18.39 5.03 3.21
N ALA A 26 17.08 5.23 3.08
CA ALA A 26 16.31 6.10 3.97
C ALA A 26 16.15 5.51 5.38
N PHE A 27 16.14 4.17 5.51
CA PHE A 27 15.99 3.45 6.77
C PHE A 27 17.28 3.43 7.62
N SER A 28 18.46 3.45 6.98
CA SER A 28 19.77 3.39 7.67
C SER A 28 20.09 4.56 8.62
N SER A 29 19.26 5.61 8.67
CA SER A 29 19.42 6.71 9.64
C SER A 29 18.55 6.58 10.89
N ALA A 30 17.67 5.57 10.98
CA ALA A 30 16.84 5.29 12.15
C ALA A 30 17.26 3.95 12.78
N SER A 31 17.89 4.06 13.94
CA SER A 31 18.52 3.01 14.72
C SER A 31 17.54 1.99 15.33
N SER A 32 18.12 1.04 16.06
CA SER A 32 17.55 0.34 17.22
C SER A 32 16.87 -1.00 16.97
N SER A 33 17.17 -1.93 17.89
CA SER A 33 16.71 -3.31 17.96
C SER A 33 15.18 -3.40 17.78
N CYS A 34 14.74 -3.75 16.57
CA CYS A 34 13.35 -4.08 16.30
C CYS A 34 13.07 -5.46 16.90
N LYS A 35 12.40 -5.50 18.06
CA LYS A 35 11.87 -6.75 18.62
C LYS A 35 10.73 -7.24 17.73
N VAL A 36 10.98 -8.28 16.95
CA VAL A 36 9.95 -8.95 16.13
C VAL A 36 8.99 -9.65 17.08
N LYS A 37 7.79 -9.09 17.22
CA LYS A 37 6.70 -9.71 17.98
C LYS A 37 5.90 -10.57 17.01
N VAL A 38 6.02 -11.90 17.12
CA VAL A 38 5.18 -12.83 16.36
C VAL A 38 3.77 -12.74 16.94
N LEU A 39 2.84 -12.22 16.14
CA LEU A 39 1.42 -12.12 16.51
C LEU A 39 0.71 -13.42 16.12
N ASP A 40 0.14 -14.10 17.11
CA ASP A 40 -0.77 -15.22 16.89
C ASP A 40 -2.15 -14.66 16.50
N ILE A 41 -2.49 -14.81 15.22
CA ILE A 41 -3.74 -14.32 14.63
C ILE A 41 -4.96 -14.96 15.31
N CYS A 42 -4.81 -16.15 15.88
CA CYS A 42 -5.90 -16.86 16.58
C CYS A 42 -6.34 -16.14 17.87
N GLN A 43 -5.50 -15.26 18.42
CA GLN A 43 -5.78 -14.52 19.66
C GLN A 43 -6.52 -13.20 19.40
N LEU A 44 -6.75 -12.82 18.14
CA LEU A 44 -7.41 -11.55 17.81
C LEU A 44 -8.93 -11.57 18.07
N GLY A 45 -9.52 -12.73 18.37
CA GLY A 45 -10.96 -12.90 18.57
C GLY A 45 -11.77 -12.63 17.30
N GLU A 46 -13.03 -13.07 17.26
CA GLU A 46 -13.95 -12.64 16.20
C GLU A 46 -14.45 -11.21 16.45
N PRO A 47 -14.66 -10.39 15.39
CA PRO A 47 -14.87 -10.85 14.01
C PRO A 47 -13.70 -10.51 13.08
N PHE A 48 -13.11 -11.54 12.48
CA PHE A 48 -12.41 -11.34 11.21
C PHE A 48 -13.45 -10.96 10.16
N ARG A 49 -13.11 -9.98 9.31
CA ARG A 49 -13.98 -9.52 8.23
C ARG A 49 -13.27 -9.74 6.92
N THR A 50 -13.98 -10.33 5.97
CA THR A 50 -13.48 -10.60 4.63
C THR A 50 -14.00 -9.57 3.64
N ILE A 51 -13.19 -9.24 2.64
CA ILE A 51 -13.60 -8.40 1.52
C ILE A 51 -13.62 -9.28 0.27
N GLY A 52 -14.76 -9.28 -0.43
CA GLY A 52 -14.90 -9.97 -1.70
C GLY A 52 -13.97 -9.34 -2.74
N ARG A 53 -13.10 -10.15 -3.34
CA ARG A 53 -12.23 -9.72 -4.42
C ARG A 53 -12.67 -10.34 -5.74
N VAL A 54 -12.56 -9.57 -6.81
CA VAL A 54 -12.76 -10.06 -8.17
C VAL A 54 -11.66 -11.07 -8.48
N ALA A 55 -12.03 -12.17 -9.13
CA ALA A 55 -11.09 -13.19 -9.55
C ALA A 55 -9.99 -12.58 -10.44
N ASN A 56 -8.75 -13.05 -10.31
CA ASN A 56 -7.57 -12.58 -11.04
C ASN A 56 -7.17 -11.11 -10.78
N SER A 57 -7.74 -10.45 -9.77
CA SER A 57 -7.27 -9.12 -9.38
C SER A 57 -5.83 -9.17 -8.84
N PRO A 58 -4.96 -8.21 -9.21
CA PRO A 58 -3.60 -8.15 -8.68
C PRO A 58 -3.54 -8.06 -7.16
N PHE A 59 -2.64 -8.80 -6.51
CA PHE A 59 -2.43 -8.78 -5.06
C PHE A 59 -1.56 -7.60 -4.61
N VAL A 60 -1.96 -6.38 -4.94
CA VAL A 60 -1.30 -5.15 -4.49
C VAL A 60 -2.17 -4.47 -3.43
N MET A 61 -1.52 -4.06 -2.35
CA MET A 61 -2.18 -3.34 -1.26
C MET A 61 -1.20 -2.40 -0.55
N ALA A 62 -1.74 -1.29 -0.05
CA ALA A 62 -1.04 -0.41 0.86
C ALA A 62 -2.00 0.00 1.98
N ALA A 63 -1.51 0.19 3.20
CA ALA A 63 -2.37 0.52 4.33
C ALA A 63 -1.71 1.54 5.25
N ASN A 64 -2.55 2.28 5.96
CA ASN A 64 -2.19 3.07 7.13
C ASN A 64 -3.13 2.72 8.29
N ASP A 65 -3.10 3.51 9.36
CA ASP A 65 -3.89 3.27 10.57
C ASP A 65 -5.41 3.37 10.36
N GLN A 66 -5.87 4.01 9.28
CA GLN A 66 -7.27 4.33 9.04
C GLN A 66 -7.86 3.64 7.81
N TYR A 67 -7.02 3.41 6.80
CA TYR A 67 -7.44 2.95 5.50
C TYR A 67 -6.49 1.92 4.92
N MET A 68 -7.05 1.09 4.07
CA MET A 68 -6.37 0.13 3.23
C MET A 68 -6.75 0.41 1.78
N LEU A 69 -5.76 0.54 0.92
CA LEU A 69 -5.92 0.64 -0.52
C LEU A 69 -5.64 -0.73 -1.13
N ILE A 70 -6.54 -1.21 -1.99
CA ILE A 70 -6.33 -2.44 -2.75
C ILE A 70 -6.67 -2.20 -4.21
N GLN A 71 -6.09 -3.00 -5.10
CA GLN A 71 -6.64 -3.18 -6.44
C GLN A 71 -7.69 -4.30 -6.41
N ASN A 72 -8.86 -4.03 -6.99
CA ASN A 72 -9.96 -4.98 -7.13
C ASN A 72 -10.55 -4.92 -8.55
N GLY A 73 -10.09 -5.81 -9.43
CA GLY A 73 -10.40 -5.76 -10.86
C GLY A 73 -9.76 -4.52 -11.52
N PRO A 74 -10.52 -3.74 -12.32
CA PRO A 74 -10.01 -2.50 -12.88
C PRO A 74 -9.98 -1.37 -11.84
N ASN A 75 -10.55 -1.55 -10.65
CA ASN A 75 -10.71 -0.46 -9.69
C ASN A 75 -9.61 -0.44 -8.63
N ILE A 76 -9.28 0.76 -8.16
CA ILE A 76 -8.58 0.98 -6.89
C ILE A 76 -9.63 1.32 -5.83
N CYS A 77 -9.68 0.53 -4.77
CA CYS A 77 -10.64 0.68 -3.70
C CYS A 77 -9.94 1.16 -2.42
N LEU A 78 -10.47 2.21 -1.82
CA LEU A 78 -10.10 2.67 -0.48
C LEU A 78 -11.09 2.07 0.53
N ILE A 79 -10.56 1.36 1.51
CA ILE A 79 -11.30 0.59 2.48
C ILE A 79 -11.00 1.12 3.88
N ASN A 80 -12.01 1.28 4.73
CA ASN A 80 -11.80 1.70 6.12
C ASN A 80 -11.53 0.52 7.07
N THR A 81 -11.19 0.83 8.33
CA THR A 81 -10.98 -0.15 9.40
C THR A 81 -12.17 -1.09 9.68
N LYS A 82 -13.38 -0.77 9.19
CA LYS A 82 -14.58 -1.62 9.30
C LYS A 82 -14.73 -2.59 8.12
N MET A 83 -13.72 -2.70 7.26
CA MET A 83 -13.69 -3.47 6.01
C MET A 83 -14.79 -3.05 5.02
N LYS A 84 -15.10 -1.74 4.96
CA LYS A 84 -16.04 -1.18 3.97
C LYS A 84 -15.29 -0.34 2.96
N VAL A 85 -15.61 -0.52 1.68
CA VAL A 85 -15.18 0.40 0.61
C VAL A 85 -15.82 1.76 0.87
N VAL A 86 -14.98 2.78 1.05
CA VAL A 86 -15.42 4.17 1.27
C VAL A 86 -15.31 5.00 0.00
N ARG A 87 -14.40 4.63 -0.91
CA ARG A 87 -14.22 5.24 -2.24
C ARG A 87 -13.66 4.19 -3.18
N GLU A 88 -13.97 4.33 -4.45
CA GLU A 88 -13.38 3.55 -5.52
C GLU A 88 -13.26 4.41 -6.78
N ILE A 89 -12.24 4.12 -7.58
CA ILE A 89 -12.05 4.72 -8.89
C ILE A 89 -11.61 3.62 -9.87
N GLU A 90 -11.93 3.80 -11.14
CA GLU A 90 -11.38 2.97 -12.20
C GLU A 90 -9.91 3.35 -12.45
N TRP A 91 -9.03 2.35 -12.55
CA TRP A 91 -7.62 2.51 -12.86
C TRP A 91 -7.35 2.18 -14.32
N THR A 92 -7.08 3.22 -15.09
CA THR A 92 -6.85 3.12 -16.55
C THR A 92 -5.37 3.25 -16.92
N CYS A 93 -4.49 3.41 -15.93
CA CYS A 93 -3.07 3.72 -16.14
C CYS A 93 -2.16 2.48 -16.18
N GLY A 94 -2.72 1.32 -16.53
CA GLY A 94 -1.97 0.09 -16.75
C GLY A 94 -1.92 -0.86 -15.55
N ARG A 95 -0.95 -1.77 -15.53
CA ARG A 95 -0.82 -2.76 -14.44
C ARG A 95 -0.06 -2.16 -13.26
N ILE A 96 -0.70 -2.13 -12.10
CA ILE A 96 -0.04 -1.75 -10.84
C ILE A 96 0.93 -2.87 -10.44
N SER A 97 2.20 -2.51 -10.30
CA SER A 97 3.24 -3.40 -9.82
C SER A 97 3.44 -3.29 -8.31
N ASP A 98 3.25 -2.09 -7.74
CA ASP A 98 3.41 -1.85 -6.30
C ASP A 98 2.62 -0.60 -5.83
N LEU A 99 2.32 -0.58 -4.53
CA LEU A 99 1.62 0.50 -3.83
C LEU A 99 2.36 0.84 -2.54
N CYS A 100 2.51 2.12 -2.26
CA CYS A 100 3.10 2.58 -1.00
C CYS A 100 2.28 3.70 -0.37
N TRP A 101 2.06 3.62 0.93
CA TRP A 101 1.41 4.67 1.70
C TRP A 101 2.44 5.48 2.49
N ASN A 102 2.47 6.80 2.27
CA ASN A 102 3.23 7.72 3.10
C ASN A 102 2.30 8.43 4.10
N THR A 103 2.29 7.94 5.34
CA THR A 103 1.40 8.46 6.40
C THR A 103 1.75 9.90 6.77
N LYS A 104 3.03 10.29 6.68
CA LYS A 104 3.47 11.65 7.02
C LYS A 104 2.94 12.70 6.05
N LEU A 105 2.91 12.37 4.76
CA LEU A 105 2.41 13.27 3.72
C LEU A 105 0.93 13.06 3.40
N ASN A 106 0.31 12.03 3.99
CA ASN A 106 -1.05 11.59 3.66
C ASN A 106 -1.22 11.37 2.15
N GLN A 107 -0.26 10.67 1.54
CA GLN A 107 -0.17 10.45 0.11
C GLN A 107 0.08 8.97 -0.19
N ILE A 108 -0.49 8.52 -1.30
CA ILE A 108 -0.30 7.18 -1.84
C ILE A 108 0.58 7.31 -3.07
N TYR A 109 1.59 6.46 -3.19
CA TYR A 109 2.39 6.30 -4.39
C TYR A 109 2.00 5.01 -5.09
N ILE A 110 1.71 5.10 -6.38
CA ILE A 110 1.28 3.98 -7.22
C ILE A 110 2.31 3.80 -8.32
N ILE A 111 2.88 2.60 -8.40
CA ILE A 111 3.82 2.23 -9.45
C ILE A 111 3.05 1.39 -10.46
N SER A 112 2.96 1.86 -11.70
CA SER A 112 2.21 1.20 -12.77
C SER A 112 2.92 1.36 -14.10
N ASP A 113 3.23 0.25 -14.77
CA ASP A 113 3.91 0.20 -16.08
C ASP A 113 5.04 1.25 -16.23
N TYR A 114 6.01 1.21 -15.31
CA TYR A 114 7.19 2.09 -15.24
C TYR A 114 6.91 3.58 -14.95
N LYS A 115 5.68 3.92 -14.62
CA LYS A 115 5.26 5.27 -14.22
C LYS A 115 4.98 5.31 -12.73
N VAL A 116 5.25 6.46 -12.12
CA VAL A 116 4.89 6.72 -10.72
C VAL A 116 3.79 7.76 -10.68
N PHE A 117 2.72 7.43 -9.98
CA PHE A 117 1.61 8.33 -9.69
C PHE A 117 1.54 8.62 -8.21
N ILE A 118 1.06 9.81 -7.88
CA ILE A 118 0.72 10.19 -6.52
C ILE A 118 -0.79 10.39 -6.44
N MET A 119 -1.40 9.84 -5.40
CA MET A 119 -2.84 9.86 -5.18
C MET A 119 -3.16 10.39 -3.78
N GLY A 120 -4.17 11.27 -3.71
CA GLY A 120 -4.72 11.75 -2.45
C GLY A 120 -5.82 10.81 -1.93
N PRO A 121 -5.79 10.35 -0.67
CA PRO A 121 -6.79 9.40 -0.15
C PRO A 121 -8.19 10.01 0.06
N GLN A 122 -8.30 11.34 0.07
CA GLN A 122 -9.60 12.02 0.23
C GLN A 122 -10.35 12.16 -1.08
N THR A 123 -9.67 12.48 -2.17
CA THR A 123 -10.31 12.70 -3.47
C THR A 123 -10.19 11.47 -4.37
N MET A 124 -9.19 10.62 -4.15
CA MET A 124 -8.76 9.56 -5.07
C MET A 124 -8.28 10.08 -6.43
N ASP A 125 -8.06 11.38 -6.56
CA ASP A 125 -7.41 11.93 -7.74
C ASP A 125 -5.94 11.55 -7.73
N TYR A 126 -5.41 11.27 -8.92
CA TYR A 126 -4.03 10.92 -9.10
C TYR A 126 -3.37 11.77 -10.18
N GLN A 127 -2.10 12.09 -9.97
CA GLN A 127 -1.26 12.79 -10.93
C GLN A 127 0.02 11.99 -11.15
N LYS A 128 0.50 12.01 -12.38
CA LYS A 128 1.77 11.38 -12.76
C LYS A 128 2.93 12.27 -12.31
N ILE A 129 3.95 11.68 -11.71
CA ILE A 129 5.12 12.43 -11.20
C ILE A 129 6.45 11.99 -11.80
N LEU A 130 6.54 10.79 -12.40
CA LEU A 130 7.74 10.30 -13.08
C LEU A 130 7.41 9.48 -14.34
N GLU A 131 8.26 9.63 -15.35
CA GLU A 131 8.36 8.81 -16.57
C GLU A 131 9.75 8.18 -16.60
N GLY A 132 9.82 6.85 -16.71
CA GLY A 132 11.05 6.12 -16.99
C GLY A 132 11.26 5.95 -18.49
#